data_AF-A0A5E4QIH6-F1
#
_entry.id   AF-A0A5E4QIH6-F1
#
_cell.length_a   1.000
_cell.length_b   1.000
_cell.length_c   1.000
_cell.angle_alpha   90.00
_cell.angle_beta   90.00
_cell.angle_gamma   90.00
#
_symmetry.space_group_name_H-M   'P 1'
#
loop_
_entity.id
_entity.type
_entity.pdbx_description
1 polymer ?
#
loop_
_entity_poly.entity_id
_entity_poly.type
_entity_poly.pdbx_seq_one_letter_code
_entity_poly.pdbx_strand_id
1 'polypeptide(L)'
;MSKVYKTAVLIADKYVPQKLRPLWEHEAVSPTQSATLAATGLIWTRYCLVIRPINYALSICNFSLGLANAVQCYRAYSYQQRYKVSE
;
A
#
# COMPACT_ATOMS: atom_id res chain seq x y z
N MET A 1 -5.72 13.84 8.86
CA MET A 1 -6.64 12.79 9.37
C MET A 1 -7.82 13.48 10.05
N SER A 2 -9.02 13.34 9.48
CA SER A 2 -10.24 14.04 9.91
C SER A 2 -10.61 13.75 11.37
N LYS A 3 -11.09 14.75 12.11
CA LYS A 3 -11.52 14.61 13.53
C LYS A 3 -12.60 13.54 13.69
N VAL A 4 -13.49 13.42 12.71
CA VAL A 4 -14.58 12.44 12.66
C VAL A 4 -14.05 10.99 12.66
N TYR A 5 -12.96 10.73 11.93
CA TYR A 5 -12.32 9.41 11.89
C TYR A 5 -11.81 9.00 13.28
N LYS A 6 -11.12 9.92 13.97
CA LYS A 6 -10.58 9.64 15.30
C LYS A 6 -11.70 9.40 16.32
N THR A 7 -12.78 10.19 16.29
CA THR A 7 -13.91 10.02 17.20
C THR A 7 -14.66 8.70 16.95
N ALA A 8 -14.89 8.33 15.68
CA ALA A 8 -15.53 7.06 15.34
C ALA A 8 -14.66 5.86 15.75
N VAL A 9 -13.35 5.93 15.50
CA VAL A 9 -12.40 4.89 15.93
C VAL A 9 -12.37 4.78 17.45
N LEU A 10 -12.33 5.88 18.20
CA LEU A 10 -12.33 5.84 19.67
C LEU A 10 -13.60 5.22 20.27
N ILE A 11 -14.76 5.42 19.64
CA ILE A 11 -16.02 4.78 20.06
C ILE A 11 -15.96 3.28 19.77
N ALA A 12 -15.46 2.89 18.60
CA ALA A 12 -15.32 1.50 18.21
C ALA A 12 -14.29 0.76 19.09
N ASP A 13 -13.17 1.41 19.43
CA ASP A 13 -12.04 0.83 20.17
C ASP A 13 -12.42 0.33 21.58
N LYS A 14 -13.49 0.90 22.17
CA LYS A 14 -14.07 0.45 23.46
C LYS A 14 -14.66 -0.96 23.39
N TYR A 15 -15.06 -1.41 22.21
CA TYR A 15 -15.68 -2.73 22.00
C TYR A 15 -14.68 -3.77 21.46
N VAL A 16 -13.45 -3.37 21.15
CA VAL A 16 -12.49 -4.29 20.51
C VAL A 16 -11.66 -5.01 21.59
N PRO A 17 -11.62 -6.37 21.58
CA PRO A 17 -10.82 -7.13 22.54
C PRO A 17 -9.32 -6.86 22.35
N GLN A 18 -8.58 -6.61 23.45
CA GLN A 18 -7.14 -6.32 23.40
C GLN A 18 -6.30 -7.38 22.66
N LYS A 19 -6.72 -8.65 22.66
CA LYS A 19 -6.01 -9.73 21.96
C LYS A 19 -6.04 -9.62 20.44
N LEU A 20 -7.05 -8.94 19.88
CA LEU A 20 -7.12 -8.73 18.44
C LEU A 20 -6.34 -7.46 18.03
N ARG A 21 -5.80 -6.68 19.00
CA ARG A 21 -4.68 -5.70 18.91
C ARG A 21 -4.08 -5.57 17.51
N PRO A 22 -3.20 -6.52 17.22
CA PRO A 22 -2.30 -6.45 16.07
C PRO A 22 -3.01 -6.63 14.74
N LEU A 23 -4.27 -7.06 14.70
CA LEU A 23 -5.02 -7.23 13.47
C LEU A 23 -5.59 -5.91 12.93
N TRP A 24 -5.74 -4.88 13.78
CA TRP A 24 -6.28 -3.58 13.36
C TRP A 24 -5.27 -2.44 13.41
N GLU A 25 -4.27 -2.52 14.28
CA GLU A 25 -3.12 -1.61 14.32
C GLU A 25 -2.20 -1.94 13.14
N HIS A 26 -2.61 -1.56 11.93
CA HIS A 26 -1.76 -1.70 10.76
C HIS A 26 -0.61 -0.70 10.83
N GLU A 27 0.60 -1.23 10.88
CA GLU A 27 1.83 -0.48 10.76
C GLU A 27 1.75 0.45 9.53
N ALA A 28 2.32 1.66 9.65
CA ALA A 28 2.41 2.56 8.51
C ALA A 28 3.05 1.81 7.33
N VAL A 29 2.42 1.90 6.15
CA VAL A 29 2.83 1.17 4.95
C VAL A 29 4.34 1.25 4.77
N SER A 30 5.01 0.09 4.85
CA SER A 30 6.46 0.01 4.76
C SER A 30 6.92 0.40 3.34
N PRO A 31 7.82 1.38 3.18
CA PRO A 31 8.28 1.83 1.87
C PRO A 31 8.88 0.70 1.03
N THR A 32 9.61 -0.21 1.66
CA THR A 32 10.22 -1.39 1.01
C THR A 32 9.15 -2.38 0.55
N GLN A 33 8.08 -2.57 1.32
CA GLN A 33 6.97 -3.43 0.90
C GLN A 33 6.22 -2.83 -0.30
N SER A 34 5.94 -1.52 -0.30
CA SER A 34 5.37 -0.84 -1.46
C SER A 34 6.27 -0.92 -2.68
N ALA A 35 7.59 -0.77 -2.52
CA ALA A 35 8.54 -0.90 -3.63
C ALA A 35 8.51 -2.32 -4.23
N THR A 36 8.51 -3.35 -3.40
CA THR A 36 8.39 -4.75 -3.85
C THR A 36 7.07 -5.00 -4.57
N LEU A 37 5.94 -4.52 -4.02
CA LEU A 37 4.62 -4.65 -4.65
C LEU A 37 4.52 -3.90 -5.98
N ALA A 38 5.19 -2.75 -6.09
CA ALA A 38 5.28 -2.02 -7.35
C ALA A 38 6.04 -2.84 -8.41
N ALA A 39 7.19 -3.41 -8.04
CA ALA A 39 8.02 -4.22 -8.92
C ALA A 39 7.31 -5.51 -9.36
N THR A 40 6.68 -6.24 -8.44
CA THR A 40 5.96 -7.48 -8.76
C THR A 40 4.79 -7.18 -9.68
N GLY A 41 4.00 -6.13 -9.44
CA GLY A 41 2.90 -5.72 -10.32
C GLY A 41 3.36 -5.48 -11.76
N LEU A 42 4.52 -4.82 -11.97
CA LEU A 42 5.07 -4.59 -13.29
C LEU A 42 5.55 -5.88 -13.99
N ILE A 43 6.21 -6.78 -13.26
CA ILE A 43 6.67 -8.07 -13.81
C ILE A 43 5.48 -8.91 -14.26
N TRP A 44 4.44 -9.02 -13.42
CA TRP A 44 3.22 -9.76 -13.73
C TRP A 44 2.45 -9.15 -14.88
N THR A 45 2.45 -7.82 -15.02
CA THR A 45 1.85 -7.13 -16.17
C THR A 45 2.45 -7.64 -17.49
N ARG A 46 3.78 -7.69 -17.61
CA ARG A 46 4.46 -8.21 -18.81
C ARG A 46 4.20 -9.70 -19.01
N TYR A 47 4.20 -10.48 -17.94
CA TYR A 47 4.01 -11.94 -18.01
C TYR A 47 2.62 -12.32 -18.57
N CYS A 48 1.56 -11.63 -18.14
CA CYS A 48 0.18 -11.86 -18.60
C CYS A 48 -0.03 -11.56 -20.10
N LEU A 49 0.80 -10.70 -20.69
CA LEU A 49 0.76 -10.35 -22.13
C LEU A 49 1.54 -11.33 -23.01
N VAL A 50 2.47 -12.10 -22.44
CA VAL A 50 3.32 -13.07 -23.17
C VAL A 50 2.68 -14.46 -23.25
N ILE A 51 1.86 -14.82 -22.27
CA ILE A 51 1.12 -16.09 -22.29
C ILE A 51 0.05 -16.04 -23.39
N ARG A 52 -0.05 -17.13 -24.17
CA ARG A 52 -1.13 -17.34 -25.13
C ARG A 52 -2.12 -18.38 -24.59
N PRO A 53 -3.42 -18.08 -24.50
CA PRO A 53 -4.08 -16.80 -24.85
C PRO A 53 -3.84 -15.68 -23.81
N ILE A 54 -3.90 -14.42 -24.26
CA ILE A 54 -3.58 -13.24 -23.45
C ILE A 54 -4.67 -12.97 -22.40
N ASN A 55 -4.28 -12.67 -21.16
CA ASN A 55 -5.20 -12.34 -20.06
C ASN A 55 -5.14 -10.83 -19.70
N TYR A 56 -5.99 -10.05 -20.35
CA TYR A 56 -6.07 -8.59 -20.15
C TYR A 56 -6.57 -8.17 -18.76
N ALA A 57 -7.50 -8.94 -18.17
CA ALA A 57 -8.02 -8.63 -16.84
C ALA A 57 -6.91 -8.72 -15.78
N LEU A 58 -6.12 -9.80 -15.84
CA LEU A 58 -4.99 -9.99 -14.93
C LEU A 58 -3.85 -8.99 -15.19
N SER A 59 -3.60 -8.61 -16.45
CA SER A 59 -2.57 -7.61 -16.77
C SER A 59 -2.93 -6.22 -16.24
N ILE A 60 -4.19 -5.78 -16.40
CA ILE A 60 -4.63 -4.45 -15.94
C ILE A 60 -4.61 -4.37 -14.42
N CYS A 61 -5.10 -5.39 -13.71
CA CYS A 61 -5.08 -5.40 -12.24
C CYS A 61 -3.66 -5.33 -11.69
N ASN A 62 -2.72 -6.10 -12.24
CA ASN A 62 -1.31 -6.07 -11.83
C ASN A 62 -0.63 -4.73 -12.14
N PHE A 63 -0.98 -4.12 -13.28
CA PHE A 63 -0.50 -2.79 -13.64
C PHE A 63 -1.01 -1.72 -12.67
N SER A 64 -2.32 -1.74 -12.36
CA SER A 64 -2.92 -0.81 -11.40
C SER A 64 -2.35 -0.99 -10.00
N LEU A 65 -2.13 -2.24 -9.55
CA LEU A 65 -1.45 -2.54 -8.30
C LEU A 65 -0.03 -1.95 -8.30
N GLY A 66 0.71 -2.15 -9.39
CA GLY A 66 2.06 -1.62 -9.57
C GLY A 66 2.09 -0.09 -9.44
N LEU A 67 1.18 0.60 -10.15
CA LEU A 67 1.09 2.05 -10.16
C LEU A 67 0.67 2.62 -8.78
N ALA A 68 -0.34 2.03 -8.14
CA ALA A 68 -0.80 2.47 -6.82
C ALA A 68 0.31 2.36 -5.75
N ASN A 69 1.12 1.30 -5.81
CA ASN A 69 2.26 1.12 -4.91
C ASN A 69 3.45 2.02 -5.29
N ALA A 70 3.66 2.30 -6.58
CA ALA A 70 4.67 3.25 -7.03
C ALA A 70 4.38 4.68 -6.51
N VAL A 71 3.12 5.11 -6.51
CA VAL A 71 2.71 6.41 -5.93
C VAL A 71 2.97 6.43 -4.42
N GLN A 72 2.65 5.34 -3.70
CA GLN A 72 2.93 5.23 -2.27
C GLN A 72 4.43 5.26 -1.97
N CYS A 73 5.23 4.56 -2.76
CA CYS A 73 6.69 4.54 -2.65
C CYS A 73 7.29 5.93 -2.96
N TYR A 74 6.80 6.61 -3.99
CA TYR A 74 7.24 7.98 -4.34
C TYR A 74 6.95 8.96 -3.21
N ARG A 75 5.74 8.89 -2.63
CA ARG A 75 5.38 9.71 -1.47
C ARG A 75 6.31 9.41 -0.28
N ALA A 76 6.51 8.14 0.05
CA ALA A 76 7.42 7.72 1.12
C ALA A 76 8.86 8.22 0.91
N TYR A 77 9.38 8.11 -0.31
CA TYR A 77 10.71 8.62 -0.67
C TYR A 77 10.80 10.14 -0.47
N SER A 78 9.78 10.88 -0.91
CA SER A 78 9.74 12.34 -0.71
C SER A 78 9.68 12.73 0.78
N TYR A 79 9.05 11.93 1.64
CA TYR A 79 9.05 12.14 3.09
C TYR A 79 10.43 11.90 3.70
N GLN A 80 11.14 10.84 3.29
CA GLN A 80 12.51 10.56 3.75
C GLN A 80 13.50 11.64 3.34
N GLN A 81 13.38 12.15 2.12
CA GLN A 81 14.18 13.29 1.64
C GLN A 81 13.98 14.53 2.52
N ARG A 82 12.73 14.87 2.87
CA ARG A 82 12.43 16.00 3.75
C ARG A 82 12.99 15.81 5.16
N TYR A 83 12.93 14.60 5.70
CA TYR A 83 13.49 14.29 7.02
C TYR A 83 15.01 14.50 7.06
N LYS A 84 15.73 14.06 6.02
CA LYS A 84 17.20 14.25 5.92
C LYS A 84 17.65 15.70 5.74
N VAL A 85 16.79 16.55 5.18
CA VAL A 85 17.11 17.98 4.94
C VAL A 85 16.89 18.82 6.20
N SER A 86 16.06 18.36 7.15
CA SER A 86 15.79 19.05 8.42
C SER A 86 16.80 18.73 9.54
N GLU A 87 17.76 17.85 9.27
CA GLU A 87 18.85 17.45 10.17
C GLU A 87 20.15 18.13 9.70
#